data_AF-A0A837I8K4-F1
#
_entry.id   AF-A0A837I8K4-F1
#
_cell.length_a   1.000
_cell.length_b   1.000
_cell.length_c   1.000
_cell.angle_alpha   90.00
_cell.angle_beta   90.00
_cell.angle_gamma   90.00
#
_symmetry.space_group_name_H-M   'P 1'
#
loop_
_entity.id
_entity.type
_entity.pdbx_description
1 polymer ?
#
loop_
_entity_poly.entity_id
_entity_poly.type
_entity_poly.pdbx_seq_one_letter_code
_entity_poly.pdbx_strand_id
1 'polypeptide(L)'
;MAPDKYSATWVSHSSISDFLKCPKAYFLRNVYKDPRTGHKMTIASPPLALGQAVHEVIESLASLPAGERLKVSLVKKLDPVWLKVTGKKGGFKTRSEEMIYRQRANQMLINLQEDPGPVERPAIKIKSDMNLPKRRFGTYNRL
;
A
#
# COMPACT_ATOMS: atom_id res chain seq x y z
N MET A 1 5.56 28.33 4.66
CA MET A 1 5.49 27.38 3.53
C MET A 1 6.36 27.96 2.44
N ALA A 2 7.39 27.25 1.96
CA ALA A 2 8.21 27.74 0.84
C ALA A 2 7.30 27.93 -0.39
N PRO A 3 7.46 29.02 -1.17
CA PRO A 3 6.65 29.25 -2.36
C PRO A 3 6.86 28.09 -3.33
N ASP A 4 5.76 27.49 -3.80
CA ASP A 4 5.83 26.47 -4.83
C ASP A 4 6.31 27.13 -6.13
N LYS A 5 7.56 26.81 -6.52
CA LYS A 5 8.22 27.36 -7.71
C LYS A 5 7.37 27.23 -8.98
N TYR A 6 6.52 26.21 -9.06
CA TYR A 6 5.78 25.86 -10.27
C TYR A 6 4.28 26.15 -10.19
N SER A 7 3.78 26.60 -9.03
CA SER A 7 2.34 26.77 -8.78
C SER A 7 1.53 25.56 -9.27
N ALA A 8 2.04 24.35 -9.02
CA ALA A 8 1.57 23.13 -9.67
C ALA A 8 0.63 22.34 -8.77
N THR A 9 -0.43 21.78 -9.37
CA THR A 9 -1.36 20.89 -8.65
C THR A 9 -0.81 19.48 -8.63
N TRP A 10 -0.41 19.01 -7.44
CA TRP A 10 0.09 17.66 -7.24
C TRP A 10 -1.06 16.65 -7.20
N VAL A 11 -1.11 15.75 -8.19
CA VAL A 11 -2.09 14.67 -8.28
C VAL A 11 -1.41 13.31 -8.33
N SER A 12 -2.03 12.29 -7.71
CA SER A 12 -1.56 10.92 -7.83
C SER A 12 -2.08 10.28 -9.12
N HIS A 13 -1.36 9.28 -9.64
CA HIS A 13 -1.76 8.53 -10.83
C HIS A 13 -3.18 7.93 -10.72
N SER A 14 -3.53 7.36 -9.56
CA SER A 14 -4.88 6.83 -9.33
C SER A 14 -5.94 7.94 -9.29
N SER A 15 -5.63 9.09 -8.68
CA SER A 15 -6.58 10.20 -8.57
C SER A 15 -6.89 10.85 -9.92
N ILE A 16 -5.88 11.03 -10.79
CA ILE A 16 -6.13 11.58 -12.13
C ILE A 16 -6.91 10.60 -13.00
N SER A 17 -6.68 9.29 -12.86
CA SER A 17 -7.47 8.27 -13.55
C SER A 17 -8.95 8.34 -13.15
N ASP A 18 -9.26 8.52 -11.87
CA ASP A 18 -10.63 8.72 -11.40
C ASP A 18 -11.25 9.99 -11.99
N PHE A 19 -10.49 11.09 -12.06
CA PHE A 19 -10.97 12.37 -12.60
C PHE A 19 -11.30 12.28 -14.09
N LEU A 20 -10.40 11.68 -14.87
CA LEU A 20 -10.57 11.49 -16.32
C LEU A 20 -11.80 10.63 -16.64
N LYS A 21 -12.12 9.65 -15.79
CA LYS A 21 -13.33 8.82 -15.93
C LYS A 21 -14.59 9.57 -15.51
N CYS A 22 -14.56 10.22 -14.35
CA CYS A 22 -15.68 10.98 -13.81
C CYS A 22 -15.20 11.99 -12.76
N PRO A 23 -15.27 13.30 -13.04
CA PRO A 23 -14.87 14.35 -12.09
C PRO A 23 -15.60 14.28 -10.75
N LYS A 24 -16.90 13.91 -10.76
CA LYS A 24 -17.70 13.75 -9.54
C LYS A 24 -17.21 12.57 -8.69
N ALA A 25 -16.83 11.46 -9.32
CA ALA A 25 -16.26 10.31 -8.62
C ALA A 25 -14.90 10.65 -8.00
N TYR A 26 -14.06 11.42 -8.70
CA TYR A 26 -12.82 11.95 -8.13
C TYR A 26 -13.06 12.76 -6.86
N PHE A 27 -14.01 13.71 -6.90
CA PHE A 27 -14.32 14.52 -5.73
C PHE A 27 -14.73 13.65 -4.54
N LEU A 28 -15.66 12.71 -4.73
CA LEU A 28 -16.15 11.87 -3.65
C LEU A 28 -15.09 10.89 -3.11
N ARG A 29 -14.20 10.38 -3.96
CA ARG A 29 -13.19 9.38 -3.55
C ARG A 29 -11.90 9.99 -3.04
N ASN A 30 -11.51 11.17 -3.49
CA ASN A 30 -10.18 11.74 -3.24
C ASN A 30 -10.22 13.08 -2.49
N VAL A 31 -11.28 13.88 -2.62
CA VAL A 31 -11.38 15.23 -2.03
C VAL A 31 -12.31 15.25 -0.82
N TYR A 32 -13.46 14.58 -0.92
CA TYR A 32 -14.48 14.57 0.12
C TYR A 32 -13.99 13.88 1.40
N LYS A 33 -14.31 14.51 2.53
CA LYS A 33 -14.00 14.06 3.88
C LYS A 33 -15.27 14.11 4.70
N ASP A 34 -15.39 13.22 5.67
CA ASP A 34 -16.49 13.26 6.63
C ASP A 34 -16.47 14.60 7.38
N PRO A 35 -17.57 15.39 7.37
CA PRO A 35 -17.61 16.70 8.01
C PRO A 35 -17.43 16.63 9.54
N ARG A 36 -17.68 15.48 10.18
CA ARG A 36 -17.54 15.33 11.64
C ARG A 36 -16.12 14.99 12.07
N THR A 37 -15.44 14.13 11.32
CA THR A 37 -14.10 13.63 11.66
C THR A 37 -12.98 14.28 10.85
N GLY A 38 -13.31 14.92 9.72
CA GLY A 38 -12.33 15.41 8.75
C GLY A 38 -11.55 14.30 8.04
N HIS A 39 -11.93 13.03 8.22
CA HIS A 39 -11.21 11.88 7.66
C HIS A 39 -11.78 11.48 6.30
N LYS A 40 -10.90 10.95 5.44
CA LYS A 40 -11.29 10.37 4.16
C LYS A 40 -12.13 9.11 4.40
N MET A 41 -13.30 9.05 3.78
CA MET A 41 -14.17 7.88 3.84
C MET A 41 -13.77 6.87 2.76
N THR A 42 -13.63 5.61 3.14
CA THR A 42 -13.40 4.51 2.19
C THR A 42 -14.25 3.31 2.60
N ILE A 43 -14.84 2.63 1.62
CA ILE A 43 -15.61 1.42 1.86
C ILE A 43 -14.64 0.27 2.14
N ALA A 44 -14.71 -0.30 3.33
CA ALA A 44 -13.95 -1.50 3.67
C ALA A 44 -14.50 -2.69 2.87
N SER A 45 -13.62 -3.39 2.17
CA SER A 45 -13.97 -4.60 1.40
C SER A 45 -12.92 -5.69 1.63
N PRO A 46 -13.31 -6.98 1.56
CA PRO A 46 -12.39 -8.09 1.79
C PRO A 46 -11.11 -8.04 0.91
N PRO A 47 -11.18 -7.72 -0.40
CA PRO A 47 -9.98 -7.59 -1.23
C PRO A 47 -9.07 -6.42 -0.82
N LEU A 48 -9.65 -5.32 -0.35
CA LEU A 48 -8.88 -4.17 0.13
C LEU A 48 -8.14 -4.51 1.42
N ALA A 49 -8.81 -5.20 2.36
CA ALA A 49 -8.21 -5.66 3.60
C ALA A 49 -7.05 -6.64 3.35
N LEU A 50 -7.23 -7.59 2.42
CA LEU A 50 -6.18 -8.49 1.96
C LEU A 50 -4.95 -7.72 1.46
N GLY A 51 -5.15 -6.80 0.51
CA GLY A 51 -4.07 -6.01 -0.07
C GLY A 51 -3.36 -5.16 0.99
N GLN A 52 -4.12 -4.48 1.84
CA GLN A 52 -3.58 -3.65 2.93
C GLN A 52 -2.68 -4.47 3.87
N ALA A 53 -3.14 -5.64 4.32
CA ALA A 53 -2.37 -6.47 5.24
C ALA A 53 -1.06 -6.98 4.62
N VAL A 54 -1.11 -7.41 3.35
CA VAL A 54 0.09 -7.85 2.62
C VAL A 54 1.06 -6.69 2.42
N HIS A 55 0.58 -5.52 2.01
CA HIS A 55 1.41 -4.33 1.81
C HIS A 55 2.09 -3.89 3.11
N GLU A 56 1.40 -3.90 4.24
CA GLU A 56 1.96 -3.54 5.54
C GLU A 56 3.11 -4.47 5.94
N VAL A 57 2.96 -5.78 5.72
CA VAL A 57 4.04 -6.75 5.96
C VAL A 57 5.25 -6.46 5.07
N ILE A 58 5.05 -6.25 3.78
CA ILE A 58 6.13 -5.99 2.82
C ILE A 58 6.82 -4.66 3.11
N GLU A 59 6.06 -3.61 3.44
CA GLU A 59 6.60 -2.29 3.77
C GLU A 59 7.46 -2.34 5.04
N SER A 60 7.09 -3.19 6.01
CA SER A 60 7.91 -3.41 7.21
C SER A 60 9.33 -3.88 6.86
N LEU A 61 9.52 -4.62 5.76
CA LEU A 61 10.83 -5.10 5.32
C LEU A 61 11.74 -3.97 4.83
N ALA A 62 11.18 -2.84 4.39
CA ALA A 62 11.96 -1.69 3.93
C ALA A 62 12.76 -1.00 5.06
N SER A 63 12.48 -1.35 6.32
CA SER A 63 13.26 -0.93 7.49
C SER A 63 14.49 -1.82 7.74
N LEU A 64 14.50 -3.05 7.21
CA LEU A 64 15.58 -4.02 7.42
C LEU A 64 16.64 -3.96 6.30
N PRO A 65 17.91 -4.27 6.63
CA PRO A 65 18.96 -4.50 5.64
C PRO A 65 18.56 -5.60 4.66
N ALA A 66 18.97 -5.48 3.39
CA ALA A 66 18.58 -6.38 2.30
C ALA A 66 18.76 -7.88 2.65
N GLY A 67 19.92 -8.26 3.18
CA GLY A 67 20.23 -9.65 3.55
C GLY A 67 19.48 -10.19 4.78
N GLU A 68 18.75 -9.35 5.52
CA GLU A 68 17.99 -9.75 6.71
C GLU A 68 16.48 -9.85 6.47
N ARG A 69 15.98 -9.28 5.37
CA ARG A 69 14.54 -9.16 5.08
C ARG A 69 13.79 -10.48 5.05
N LEU A 70 14.43 -11.53 4.54
CA LEU A 70 13.81 -12.84 4.31
C LEU A 70 14.20 -13.90 5.35
N LYS A 71 15.02 -13.54 6.34
CA LYS A 71 15.41 -14.48 7.42
C LYS A 71 14.23 -14.82 8.35
N VAL A 72 13.28 -13.88 8.50
CA VAL A 72 12.07 -14.07 9.29
C VAL A 72 10.92 -14.43 8.37
N SER A 73 10.18 -15.48 8.71
CA SER A 73 8.98 -15.90 7.96
C SER A 73 7.97 -14.74 7.88
N LEU A 74 7.60 -14.37 6.64
CA LEU A 74 6.62 -13.32 6.37
C LEU A 74 5.22 -13.69 6.90
N VAL A 75 4.90 -14.99 6.89
CA VAL A 75 3.64 -15.53 7.42
C VAL A 75 3.49 -15.20 8.91
N LYS A 76 4.55 -15.32 9.71
CA LYS A 76 4.51 -14.95 11.14
C LYS A 76 4.28 -13.44 11.36
N LYS A 77 4.75 -12.60 10.44
CA LYS A 77 4.51 -11.14 10.48
C LYS A 77 3.08 -10.79 10.10
N LEU A 78 2.36 -11.66 9.39
CA LEU A 78 0.98 -11.41 8.99
C LEU A 78 0.02 -11.42 10.18
N ASP A 79 0.20 -12.33 11.15
CA ASP A 79 -0.72 -12.49 12.29
C ASP A 79 -1.04 -11.19 13.04
N PRO A 80 -0.05 -10.40 13.52
CA PRO A 80 -0.35 -9.14 14.23
C PRO A 80 -0.97 -8.07 13.32
N VAL A 81 -0.67 -8.09 12.02
CA VAL A 81 -1.25 -7.17 11.04
C VAL A 81 -2.70 -7.55 10.75
N TRP A 82 -2.98 -8.84 10.61
CA TRP A 82 -4.31 -9.36 10.29
C TRP A 82 -5.33 -9.00 11.35
N LEU A 83 -4.94 -9.00 12.63
CA LEU A 83 -5.79 -8.59 13.77
C LEU A 83 -6.45 -7.21 13.55
N LYS A 84 -5.78 -6.29 12.86
CA LYS A 84 -6.28 -4.93 12.58
C LYS A 84 -7.46 -4.91 11.62
N VAL A 85 -7.55 -5.91 10.72
CA VAL A 85 -8.55 -6.00 9.65
C VAL A 85 -9.60 -7.09 9.88
N THR A 86 -9.58 -7.79 11.02
CA THR A 86 -10.52 -8.90 11.31
C THR A 86 -12.00 -8.47 11.32
N GLY A 87 -12.88 -9.40 10.92
CA GLY A 87 -14.33 -9.25 10.95
C GLY A 87 -14.87 -8.04 10.18
N LYS A 88 -15.80 -7.29 10.79
CA LYS A 88 -16.48 -6.16 10.15
C LYS A 88 -15.52 -5.03 9.73
N LYS A 89 -14.35 -4.89 10.38
CA LYS A 89 -13.36 -3.85 10.04
C LYS A 89 -12.71 -4.09 8.67
N GLY A 90 -12.53 -5.34 8.28
CA GLY A 90 -12.04 -5.72 6.94
C GLY A 90 -13.14 -5.84 5.89
N GLY A 91 -14.41 -5.63 6.27
CA GLY A 91 -15.55 -5.79 5.37
C GLY A 91 -15.95 -7.25 5.14
N PHE A 92 -15.53 -8.19 5.99
CA PHE A 92 -15.90 -9.60 5.90
C PHE A 92 -17.35 -9.83 6.35
N LYS A 93 -18.11 -10.62 5.60
CA LYS A 93 -19.50 -10.98 5.94
C LYS A 93 -19.54 -12.18 6.90
N THR A 94 -18.66 -13.15 6.69
CA THR A 94 -18.59 -14.38 7.48
C THR A 94 -17.14 -14.71 7.86
N ARG A 95 -16.98 -15.50 8.92
CA ARG A 95 -15.67 -16.01 9.34
C ARG A 95 -15.05 -16.96 8.30
N SER A 96 -15.87 -17.68 7.55
CA SER A 96 -15.40 -18.54 6.45
C SER A 96 -14.81 -17.72 5.31
N GLU A 97 -15.44 -16.62 4.94
CA GLU A 97 -14.90 -15.67 3.94
C GLU A 97 -13.57 -15.11 4.41
N GLU A 98 -13.49 -14.64 5.65
CA GLU A 98 -12.25 -14.13 6.23
C GLU A 98 -11.10 -15.14 6.16
N MET A 99 -11.39 -16.42 6.44
CA MET A 99 -10.38 -17.49 6.39
C MET A 99 -9.85 -17.73 4.97
N ILE A 100 -10.70 -17.65 3.94
CA ILE A 100 -10.30 -17.76 2.53
C ILE A 100 -9.34 -16.63 2.17
N TYR A 101 -9.66 -15.39 2.56
CA TYR A 101 -8.78 -14.25 2.31
C TYR A 101 -7.47 -14.34 3.10
N ARG A 102 -7.50 -14.86 4.33
CA ARG A 102 -6.29 -15.10 5.13
C ARG A 102 -5.37 -16.16 4.49
N GLN A 103 -5.94 -17.25 3.99
CA GLN A 103 -5.18 -18.27 3.25
C GLN A 103 -4.55 -17.69 1.99
N ARG A 104 -5.31 -16.87 1.25
CA ARG A 104 -4.79 -16.17 0.08
C ARG A 104 -3.65 -15.20 0.44
N ALA A 105 -3.74 -14.48 1.54
CA ALA A 105 -2.67 -13.62 2.04
C ALA A 105 -1.39 -14.41 2.35
N ASN A 106 -1.53 -15.56 3.02
CA ASN A 106 -0.40 -16.45 3.27
C ASN A 106 0.24 -16.91 1.96
N GLN A 107 -0.55 -17.34 0.98
CA GLN A 107 -0.02 -17.77 -0.31
C GLN A 107 0.72 -16.64 -1.03
N MET A 108 0.20 -15.41 -1.00
CA MET A 108 0.90 -14.25 -1.60
C MET A 108 2.26 -14.00 -0.95
N LEU A 109 2.37 -14.16 0.38
CA LEU A 109 3.62 -14.01 1.10
C LEU A 109 4.59 -15.16 0.86
N ILE A 110 4.10 -16.40 0.75
CA ILE A 110 4.91 -17.57 0.39
C ILE A 110 5.49 -17.40 -1.01
N ASN A 111 4.66 -17.00 -1.99
CA ASN A 111 5.13 -16.73 -3.35
C ASN A 111 6.23 -15.67 -3.36
N LEU A 112 6.15 -14.65 -2.51
CA LEU A 112 7.21 -13.64 -2.37
C LEU A 112 8.47 -14.18 -1.69
N GLN A 113 8.37 -15.18 -0.81
CA GLN A 113 9.56 -15.81 -0.24
C GLN A 113 10.25 -16.73 -1.25
N GLU A 114 9.48 -17.40 -2.11
CA GLU A 114 9.98 -18.26 -3.18
C GLU A 114 10.58 -17.45 -4.34
N ASP A 115 9.94 -16.34 -4.72
CA ASP A 115 10.42 -15.39 -5.73
C ASP A 115 10.49 -13.97 -5.14
N PRO A 116 11.59 -13.61 -4.46
CA PRO A 116 11.72 -12.34 -3.73
C PRO A 116 11.94 -11.11 -4.61
N GLY A 117 12.27 -11.30 -5.89
CA GLY A 117 12.41 -10.23 -6.87
C GLY A 117 13.16 -8.98 -6.35
N PRO A 118 12.55 -7.78 -6.36
CA PRO A 118 13.20 -6.54 -5.91
C PRO A 118 13.45 -6.46 -4.40
N VAL A 119 12.80 -7.29 -3.57
CA VAL A 119 12.87 -7.19 -2.10
C VAL A 119 14.26 -7.55 -1.59
N GLU A 120 14.96 -8.45 -2.26
CA GLU A 120 16.33 -8.85 -1.93
C GLU A 120 17.35 -7.75 -2.28
N ARG A 121 16.99 -6.82 -3.17
CA ARG A 121 17.92 -5.80 -3.66
C ARG A 121 17.96 -4.57 -2.74
N PRO A 122 19.11 -3.89 -2.62
CA PRO A 122 19.19 -2.63 -1.90
C PRO A 122 18.33 -1.58 -2.61
N ALA A 123 17.57 -0.80 -1.82
CA ALA A 123 16.77 0.30 -2.34
C ALA A 123 17.66 1.52 -2.57
N ILE A 124 17.83 1.92 -3.83
CA ILE A 124 18.57 3.14 -4.18
C ILE A 124 17.67 4.35 -3.93
N LYS A 125 18.12 5.31 -3.11
CA LYS A 125 17.45 6.60 -2.95
C LYS A 125 17.94 7.53 -4.07
N ILE A 126 17.06 7.85 -5.01
CA ILE A 126 17.36 8.84 -6.06
C ILE A 126 17.49 10.21 -5.39
N LYS A 127 18.65 10.85 -5.54
CA LYS A 127 18.84 12.25 -5.15
C LYS A 127 18.34 13.11 -6.32
N SER A 128 17.23 13.82 -6.12
CA SER A 128 16.71 14.79 -7.09
C SER A 128 16.86 16.20 -6.51
N ASP A 129 17.34 17.16 -7.31
CA ASP A 129 17.36 18.58 -6.96
C ASP A 129 15.97 19.20 -6.82
N MET A 130 14.95 18.51 -7.35
CA MET A 130 13.56 18.80 -7.04
C MET A 130 13.17 18.15 -5.71
N ASN A 131 12.47 18.88 -4.85
CA ASN A 131 11.77 18.39 -3.65
C ASN A 131 10.60 17.45 -4.04
N LEU A 132 10.88 16.43 -4.85
CA LEU A 132 9.93 15.40 -5.19
C LEU A 132 9.56 14.64 -3.92
N PRO A 133 8.29 14.23 -3.76
CA PRO A 133 7.92 13.32 -2.68
C PRO A 133 8.83 12.09 -2.74
N LYS A 134 9.48 11.75 -1.62
CA LYS A 134 10.44 10.65 -1.52
C LYS A 134 9.73 9.31 -1.81
N ARG A 135 9.66 8.91 -3.08
CA ARG A 135 9.12 7.60 -3.48
C ARG A 135 10.23 6.56 -3.40
N ARG A 136 9.97 5.46 -2.69
CA ARG A 136 10.88 4.30 -2.62
C ARG A 136 10.43 3.20 -3.58
N PHE A 137 10.47 3.39 -4.91
CA PHE A 137 10.34 2.23 -5.82
C PHE A 137 10.99 2.50 -7.19
N GLY A 138 11.75 1.53 -7.67
CA GLY A 138 12.06 1.34 -9.10
C GLY A 138 13.54 1.47 -9.46
N THR A 139 14.16 0.33 -9.77
CA THR A 139 15.46 0.25 -10.46
C THR A 139 15.36 0.94 -11.82
N TYR A 140 16.20 1.93 -12.05
CA TYR A 140 16.56 2.40 -13.39
C TYR A 140 17.52 1.36 -14.00
N ASN A 141 17.00 0.29 -14.60
CA ASN A 141 17.75 -0.39 -15.65
C ASN A 141 17.35 0.29 -16.95
N ARG A 142 18.09 1.35 -17.31
CA ARG A 142 18.19 1.76 -18.72
C ARG A 142 18.99 0.66 -19.41
N LEU A 143 18.36 0.01 -20.39
CA LEU A 143 19.07 -0.54 -21.53
C LEU A 143 19.91 0.56 -22.19
#